data_AF-A0A258EAG9-F1
#
_entry.id   AF-A0A258EAG9-F1
#
_cell.length_a   1.000
_cell.length_b   1.000
_cell.length_c   1.000
_cell.angle_alpha   90.00
_cell.angle_beta   90.00
_cell.angle_gamma   90.00
#
_symmetry.space_group_name_H-M   'P 1'
#
loop_
_entity.id
_entity.type
_entity.pdbx_description
1 polymer ?
#
loop_
_entity_poly.entity_id
_entity_poly.type
_entity_poly.pdbx_seq_one_letter_code
_entity_poly.pdbx_strand_id
1 'polypeptide(L)'
;MPTGSVQYDDDEKLATARAAAALVARWGIPDETAERLLNGEGQAAALLGIHCALRCIFADSDRALRWIGTPNEAFDGACALDLILADGLAGVQRVQAYLDAEIAS
;
A
#
# COMPACT_ATOMS: atom_id res chain seq x y z
N MET A 1 2.98 -9.66 -39.33
CA MET A 1 3.58 -9.68 -37.98
C MET A 1 2.94 -8.54 -37.19
N PRO A 2 1.94 -8.78 -36.33
CA PRO A 2 1.45 -7.72 -35.45
C PRO A 2 2.35 -7.62 -34.22
N THR A 3 2.78 -6.41 -33.93
CA THR A 3 3.48 -6.00 -32.71
C THR A 3 2.63 -6.34 -31.50
N GLY A 4 3.13 -7.20 -30.62
CA GLY A 4 2.51 -7.48 -29.33
C GLY A 4 2.52 -6.22 -28.48
N SER A 5 1.41 -5.48 -28.48
CA SER A 5 1.05 -4.63 -27.36
C SER A 5 0.88 -5.58 -26.18
N VAL A 6 1.85 -5.60 -25.26
CA VAL A 6 1.79 -6.44 -24.06
C VAL A 6 0.51 -6.09 -23.31
N GLN A 7 -0.50 -6.94 -23.45
CA GLN A 7 -1.65 -6.95 -22.55
C GLN A 7 -1.12 -7.34 -21.18
N TYR A 8 -0.85 -6.36 -20.34
CA TYR A 8 -0.48 -6.55 -18.95
C TYR A 8 -1.75 -6.74 -18.08
N ASP A 9 -2.84 -7.27 -18.63
CA ASP A 9 -4.05 -6.47 -18.41
C ASP A 9 -5.05 -6.97 -17.36
N ASP A 10 -5.18 -8.27 -17.07
CA ASP A 10 -6.23 -8.73 -16.14
C ASP A 10 -5.75 -9.72 -15.09
N ASP A 11 -5.03 -10.78 -15.45
CA ASP A 11 -4.60 -11.80 -14.48
C ASP A 11 -3.55 -11.26 -13.50
N GLU A 12 -2.61 -10.47 -14.01
CA GLU A 12 -1.62 -9.79 -13.17
C GLU A 12 -2.24 -8.68 -12.33
N LYS A 13 -3.19 -7.92 -12.89
CA LYS A 13 -3.97 -6.94 -12.11
C LYS A 13 -4.76 -7.64 -11.00
N LEU A 14 -5.36 -8.80 -11.29
CA LEU A 14 -6.09 -9.61 -10.32
C LEU A 14 -5.17 -10.23 -9.27
N ALA A 15 -3.97 -10.69 -9.65
CA ALA A 15 -2.96 -11.19 -8.72
C ALA A 15 -2.48 -10.08 -7.78
N THR A 16 -2.20 -8.89 -8.33
CA THR A 16 -1.84 -7.67 -7.58
C THR A 16 -2.95 -7.28 -6.63
N ALA A 17 -4.20 -7.25 -7.10
CA ALA A 17 -5.37 -6.94 -6.29
C ALA A 17 -5.57 -7.96 -5.16
N ARG A 18 -5.40 -9.26 -5.41
CA ARG A 18 -5.48 -10.31 -4.38
C ARG A 18 -4.38 -10.18 -3.33
N ALA A 19 -3.15 -9.88 -3.73
CA ALA A 19 -2.04 -9.67 -2.80
C ALA A 19 -2.26 -8.43 -1.93
N ALA A 20 -2.75 -7.34 -2.53
CA ALA A 20 -3.14 -6.14 -1.81
C ALA A 20 -4.32 -6.41 -0.84
N ALA A 21 -5.32 -7.21 -1.25
CA ALA A 21 -6.43 -7.60 -0.39
C ALA A 21 -5.96 -8.42 0.82
N ALA A 22 -5.06 -9.38 0.63
CA ALA A 22 -4.48 -10.15 1.73
C ALA A 22 -3.68 -9.26 2.71
N LEU A 23 -3.02 -8.23 2.21
CA LEU A 23 -2.31 -7.25 3.03
C LEU A 23 -3.28 -6.39 3.87
N VAL A 24 -4.32 -5.87 3.23
CA VAL A 24 -5.36 -5.06 3.87
C VAL A 24 -6.10 -5.86 4.94
N ALA A 25 -6.44 -7.13 4.66
CA ALA A 25 -7.02 -8.04 5.65
C ALA A 25 -6.08 -8.27 6.84
N ARG A 26 -4.77 -8.40 6.58
CA ARG A 26 -3.75 -8.53 7.64
C ARG A 26 -3.60 -7.27 8.48
N TRP A 27 -3.94 -6.09 7.94
CA TRP A 27 -3.99 -4.83 8.69
C TRP A 27 -5.23 -4.68 9.56
N GLY A 28 -6.19 -5.62 9.47
CA GLY A 28 -7.43 -5.56 10.24
C GLY A 28 -8.39 -4.47 9.76
N ILE A 29 -8.25 -4.03 8.51
CA ILE A 29 -9.13 -3.03 7.91
C ILE A 29 -10.47 -3.70 7.56
N PRO A 30 -11.62 -3.12 7.94
CA PRO A 30 -12.94 -3.70 7.64
C PRO A 30 -13.21 -3.75 6.14
N ASP A 31 -13.97 -4.77 5.68
CA ASP A 31 -14.18 -5.07 4.26
C ASP A 31 -14.68 -3.86 3.44
N GLU A 32 -15.62 -3.07 3.98
CA GLU A 32 -16.14 -1.86 3.33
C GLU A 32 -15.05 -0.82 3.01
N THR A 33 -14.03 -0.77 3.88
CA THR A 33 -12.90 0.13 3.74
C THR A 33 -11.84 -0.49 2.85
N ALA A 34 -11.65 -1.81 2.94
CA ALA A 34 -10.79 -2.57 2.06
C ALA A 34 -11.23 -2.44 0.59
N GLU A 35 -12.51 -2.57 0.30
CA GLU A 35 -13.07 -2.37 -1.04
C GLU A 35 -12.76 -0.97 -1.55
N ARG A 36 -13.03 0.07 -0.76
CA ARG A 36 -12.69 1.46 -1.10
C ARG A 36 -11.19 1.66 -1.35
N LEU A 37 -10.34 0.90 -0.67
CA LEU A 37 -8.89 0.95 -0.84
C LEU A 37 -8.37 0.12 -2.02
N LEU A 38 -9.15 -0.79 -2.58
CA LEU A 38 -8.70 -1.68 -3.66
C LEU A 38 -9.35 -1.35 -5.01
N ASN A 39 -10.45 -0.59 -5.01
CA ASN A 39 -11.24 -0.28 -6.20
C ASN A 39 -10.62 0.81 -7.11
N GLY A 40 -9.54 1.47 -6.70
CA GLY A 40 -8.86 2.50 -7.50
C GLY A 40 -7.76 1.95 -8.41
N GLU A 41 -7.63 2.51 -9.62
CA GLU A 41 -6.51 2.22 -10.53
C GLU A 41 -5.17 2.55 -9.85
N GLY A 42 -4.23 1.60 -9.88
CA GLY A 42 -2.90 1.74 -9.27
C GLY A 42 -2.86 1.63 -7.74
N GLN A 43 -4.01 1.51 -7.06
CA GLN A 43 -4.07 1.49 -5.60
C GLN A 43 -3.49 0.20 -5.01
N ALA A 44 -3.78 -0.95 -5.63
CA ALA A 44 -3.19 -2.23 -5.26
C ALA A 44 -1.67 -2.25 -5.42
N ALA A 45 -1.15 -1.65 -6.49
CA ALA A 45 0.29 -1.55 -6.72
C ALA A 45 0.98 -0.65 -5.68
N ALA A 46 0.37 0.49 -5.35
CA ALA A 46 0.89 1.39 -4.33
C ALA A 46 0.90 0.76 -2.92
N LEU A 47 -0.14 -0.01 -2.57
CA LEU A 47 -0.18 -0.79 -1.32
C LEU A 47 0.94 -1.84 -1.24
N LEU A 48 1.23 -2.54 -2.35
CA LEU A 48 2.38 -3.44 -2.41
C LEU A 48 3.71 -2.69 -2.31
N GLY A 49 3.81 -1.49 -2.90
CA GLY A 49 4.96 -0.60 -2.75
C GLY A 49 5.24 -0.28 -1.28
N ILE A 50 4.22 0.14 -0.53
CA ILE A 50 4.31 0.35 0.93
C ILE A 50 4.78 -0.92 1.64
N HIS A 51 4.21 -2.08 1.31
CA HIS A 51 4.60 -3.34 1.95
C HIS A 51 6.07 -3.70 1.69
N CYS A 52 6.53 -3.57 0.46
CA CYS A 52 7.92 -3.82 0.08
C CYS A 52 8.87 -2.86 0.80
N ALA A 53 8.53 -1.57 0.83
CA ALA A 53 9.32 -0.55 1.50
C ALA A 53 9.45 -0.82 3.01
N LEU A 54 8.35 -1.18 3.67
CA LEU A 54 8.37 -1.56 5.08
C LEU A 54 9.21 -2.80 5.35
N ARG A 55 9.24 -3.77 4.43
CA ARG A 55 10.13 -4.95 4.54
C ARG A 55 11.61 -4.61 4.35
N CYS A 56 11.92 -3.56 3.60
CA CYS A 56 13.29 -3.07 3.48
C CYS A 56 13.75 -2.38 4.76
N ILE A 57 12.88 -1.56 5.37
CA ILE A 57 13.20 -0.80 6.59
C ILE A 57 13.17 -1.70 7.85
N PHE A 58 12.18 -2.58 7.95
CA PHE A 58 11.98 -3.44 9.11
C PHE A 58 12.21 -4.91 8.76
N ALA A 59 13.20 -5.52 9.41
CA ALA A 59 13.41 -6.97 9.33
C ALA A 59 12.27 -7.78 10.00
N ASP A 60 11.61 -7.20 11.00
CA ASP A 60 10.51 -7.82 11.75
C ASP A 60 9.15 -7.44 11.15
N SER A 61 8.39 -8.45 10.73
CA SER A 61 7.09 -8.25 10.06
C SER A 61 6.03 -7.66 11.01
N ASP A 62 6.07 -8.02 12.29
CA ASP A 62 5.18 -7.48 13.32
C ASP A 62 5.47 -6.01 13.62
N ARG A 63 6.73 -5.60 13.59
CA ARG A 63 7.13 -4.19 13.72
C ARG A 63 6.68 -3.38 12.53
N ALA A 64 6.85 -3.89 11.30
CA ALA A 64 6.31 -3.26 10.09
C ALA A 64 4.79 -3.07 10.16
N LEU A 65 4.07 -4.10 10.61
CA LEU A 65 2.63 -4.06 10.77
C LEU A 65 2.19 -3.02 11.80
N ARG A 66 2.86 -2.98 12.96
CA ARG A 66 2.57 -2.01 14.03
C ARG A 66 2.85 -0.57 13.61
N TRP A 67 3.88 -0.34 12.81
CA TRP A 67 4.25 1.00 12.34
C TRP A 67 3.11 1.69 11.61
N ILE A 68 2.33 0.95 10.79
CA ILE A 68 1.20 1.49 10.02
C ILE A 68 0.15 2.15 10.93
N GLY A 69 -0.11 1.57 12.10
CA GLY A 69 -1.04 2.10 13.10
C GLY A 69 -0.39 2.97 14.18
N THR A 70 0.90 3.28 14.06
CA THR A 70 1.63 4.08 15.05
C THR A 70 1.67 5.55 14.61
N PRO A 71 1.43 6.52 15.52
CA PRO A 71 1.63 7.94 15.25
C PRO A 71 3.02 8.23 14.66
N ASN A 72 3.08 9.04 13.61
CA ASN A 72 4.33 9.44 12.97
C ASN A 72 4.42 10.97 12.89
N GLU A 73 5.53 11.54 13.36
CA GLU A 73 5.80 12.98 13.30
C GLU A 73 5.85 13.51 11.86
N ALA A 74 6.28 12.69 10.89
CA ALA A 74 6.24 13.05 9.47
C ALA A 74 4.81 13.24 8.91
N PHE A 75 3.81 12.78 9.66
CA PHE A 75 2.39 12.84 9.33
C PHE A 75 1.61 13.68 10.35
N ASP A 76 2.25 14.69 10.94
CA ASP A 76 1.64 15.60 11.93
C ASP A 76 1.05 14.86 13.15
N GLY A 77 1.66 13.72 13.51
CA GLY A 77 1.21 12.87 14.62
C GLY A 77 0.07 11.89 14.27
N ALA A 78 -0.42 11.90 13.03
CA ALA A 78 -1.32 10.85 12.54
C ALA A 78 -0.54 9.56 12.25
N CYS A 79 -1.23 8.42 12.23
CA CYS A 79 -0.64 7.19 11.74
C CYS A 79 -0.81 7.07 10.21
N ALA A 80 0.03 6.24 9.57
CA ALA A 80 -0.04 6.01 8.13
C ALA A 80 -1.42 5.46 7.71
N LEU A 81 -2.04 4.63 8.56
CA LEU A 81 -3.38 4.11 8.31
C LEU A 81 -4.41 5.24 8.24
N ASP A 82 -4.40 6.19 9.18
CA ASP A 82 -5.36 7.30 9.19
C ASP A 82 -5.29 8.12 7.90
N LEU A 83 -4.09 8.39 7.39
CA LEU A 83 -3.90 9.08 6.11
C LEU A 83 -4.45 8.27 4.93
N ILE A 84 -4.17 6.97 4.88
CA ILE A 84 -4.67 6.07 3.83
C ILE A 84 -6.20 6.03 3.84
N LEU A 85 -6.82 6.06 5.03
CA LEU A 85 -8.27 6.04 5.20
C LEU A 85 -8.94 7.38 4.87
N ALA A 86 -8.31 8.49 5.25
CA ALA A 86 -8.83 9.84 5.03
C ALA A 86 -8.71 10.26 3.56
N ASP A 87 -7.54 10.05 2.95
CA ASP A 87 -7.19 10.61 1.64
C ASP A 87 -7.26 9.57 0.51
N GLY A 88 -7.57 8.30 0.83
CA GLY A 88 -7.65 7.22 -0.15
C GLY A 88 -6.34 7.04 -0.91
N LEU A 89 -6.40 7.01 -2.25
CA LEU A 89 -5.23 6.82 -3.10
C LEU A 89 -4.14 7.89 -2.87
N ALA A 90 -4.52 9.15 -2.60
CA ALA A 90 -3.54 10.20 -2.34
C ALA A 90 -2.78 9.95 -1.03
N GLY A 91 -3.47 9.43 -0.01
CA GLY A 91 -2.86 8.99 1.25
C GLY A 91 -1.89 7.83 1.04
N VAL A 92 -2.30 6.82 0.26
CA VAL A 92 -1.44 5.67 -0.10
C VAL A 92 -0.16 6.14 -0.82
N GLN A 93 -0.28 6.99 -1.84
CA GLN A 93 0.89 7.50 -2.57
C GLN A 93 1.81 8.35 -1.69
N ARG A 94 1.25 9.16 -0.79
CA ARG A 94 2.02 9.97 0.16
C ARG A 94 2.83 9.11 1.11
N VAL A 95 2.22 8.07 1.69
CA VAL A 95 2.90 7.13 2.59
C VAL A 95 3.98 6.36 1.84
N GLN A 96 3.69 5.90 0.61
CA GLN A 96 4.68 5.23 -0.23
C GLN A 96 5.90 6.12 -0.50
N ALA A 97 5.67 7.36 -0.95
CA ALA A 97 6.75 8.29 -1.26
C ALA A 97 7.61 8.62 -0.03
N TYR A 98 7.01 8.72 1.15
CA TYR A 98 7.73 8.89 2.40
C TYR A 98 8.65 7.69 2.68
N LEU A 99 8.13 6.46 2.60
CA LEU A 99 8.92 5.25 2.86
C LEU A 99 10.04 5.05 1.83
N ASP A 100 9.77 5.35 0.56
CA ASP A 100 10.80 5.29 -0.49
C ASP A 100 11.93 6.29 -0.23
N ALA A 101 11.61 7.49 0.28
CA ALA A 101 12.61 8.48 0.69
C ALA A 101 13.44 8.00 1.90
N GLU A 102 12.81 7.35 2.90
CA GLU A 102 13.52 6.76 4.05
C GLU A 102 14.48 5.63 3.64
N ILE A 103 14.16 4.88 2.58
CA ILE A 103 15.04 3.83 2.04
C ILE A 103 16.21 4.41 1.24
N ALA A 104 15.98 5.52 0.54
CA ALA A 104 16.99 6.18 -0.26
C ALA A 104 17.98 7.04 0.55
N SER A 105 17.69 7.28 1.83
CA SER A 105 18.53 8.04 2.77
C SER A 105 19.64 7.20 3.41
#